data_AF-A0A942KTU2-F1
#
_entry.id   AF-A0A942KTU2-F1
#
_cell.length_a   1.000
_cell.length_b   1.000
_cell.length_c   1.000
_cell.angle_alpha   90.00
_cell.angle_beta   90.00
_cell.angle_gamma   90.00
#
_symmetry.space_group_name_H-M   'P 1'
#
loop_
_entity.id
_entity.type
_entity.pdbx_description
1 polymer ?
#
loop_
_entity_poly.entity_id
_entity_poly.type
_entity_poly.pdbx_seq_one_letter_code
_entity_poly.pdbx_strand_id
1 'polypeptide(L)'
;MKNELRLDLGGTVFHFFFSDKGFDDCGYFWTDACISVENRYFNYQTGSQFLTFAELQEICESLTKLLNGGITEKRHLEFIEPNLQIILNPKYDLKNDPKYAYVREGFEIVDVSAEFSFYLLLSDGYTDERYTLPLYRSDIEEVVKFLNEKIASFA
;
A
#
# COMPACT_ATOMS: atom_id res chain seq x y z
N MET A 1 -3.76 -6.79 -20.92
CA MET A 1 -3.92 -6.32 -19.54
C MET A 1 -3.02 -5.11 -19.35
N LYS A 2 -3.44 -4.06 -18.62
CA LYS A 2 -2.56 -2.90 -18.39
C LYS A 2 -1.49 -3.27 -17.37
N ASN A 3 -0.24 -2.87 -17.61
CA ASN A 3 0.86 -3.09 -16.66
C ASN A 3 0.91 -2.03 -15.57
N GLU A 4 -0.07 -1.14 -15.55
CA GLU A 4 -0.09 0.04 -14.70
C GLU A 4 -1.48 0.29 -14.11
N LEU A 5 -1.47 0.76 -12.88
CA LEU A 5 -2.57 1.39 -12.19
C LEU A 5 -2.22 2.86 -11.97
N ARG A 6 -3.16 3.76 -12.23
CA ARG A 6 -3.03 5.19 -11.94
C ARG A 6 -4.26 5.67 -11.20
N LEU A 7 -4.06 6.23 -10.01
CA LEU A 7 -5.11 6.79 -9.16
C LEU A 7 -4.84 8.28 -8.91
N ASP A 8 -5.90 9.09 -8.88
CA ASP A 8 -5.85 10.48 -8.40
C ASP A 8 -6.48 10.55 -7.01
N LEU A 9 -5.65 10.78 -6.01
CA LEU A 9 -5.97 10.74 -4.58
C LEU A 9 -6.02 12.16 -4.02
N GLY A 10 -6.93 12.97 -4.58
CA GLY A 10 -7.14 14.35 -4.14
C GLY A 10 -6.02 15.30 -4.56
N GLY A 11 -5.53 15.19 -5.79
CA GLY A 11 -4.44 16.01 -6.32
C GLY A 11 -3.04 15.42 -6.09
N THR A 12 -2.98 14.20 -5.55
CA THR A 12 -1.78 13.36 -5.57
C THR A 12 -2.02 12.20 -6.51
N VAL A 13 -1.20 12.08 -7.54
CA VAL A 13 -1.22 10.97 -8.48
C VAL A 13 -0.39 9.84 -7.91
N PHE A 14 -1.02 8.70 -7.67
CA PHE A 14 -0.35 7.44 -7.35
C PHE A 14 -0.31 6.58 -8.61
N HIS A 15 0.88 6.09 -8.96
CA HIS A 15 1.06 5.18 -10.08
C HIS A 15 1.80 3.94 -9.60
N PHE A 16 1.28 2.78 -9.97
CA PHE A 16 1.85 1.48 -9.65
C PHE A 16 2.00 0.68 -10.94
N PHE A 17 3.24 0.41 -11.30
CA PHE A 17 3.62 -0.42 -12.42
C PHE A 17 4.10 -1.81 -11.95
N PHE A 18 3.75 -2.83 -12.71
CA PHE A 18 4.15 -4.22 -12.48
C PHE A 18 4.15 -5.01 -13.80
N SER A 19 5.30 -5.50 -14.26
CA SER A 19 5.42 -6.06 -15.61
C SER A 19 5.62 -7.57 -15.69
N ASP A 20 6.23 -8.21 -14.69
CA ASP A 20 6.64 -9.62 -14.76
C ASP A 20 6.66 -10.32 -13.38
N LYS A 21 6.88 -11.64 -13.36
CA LYS A 21 7.11 -12.40 -12.12
C LYS A 21 8.48 -12.09 -11.49
N GLY A 22 9.40 -11.51 -12.24
CA GLY A 22 10.76 -11.28 -11.80
C GLY A 22 11.74 -12.42 -12.07
N PHE A 23 13.00 -12.16 -11.72
CA PHE A 23 14.11 -13.13 -11.79
C PHE A 23 14.38 -13.71 -10.41
N ASP A 24 14.83 -14.96 -10.36
CA ASP A 24 15.20 -15.64 -9.12
C ASP A 24 16.61 -15.20 -8.67
N ASP A 25 16.69 -14.62 -7.47
CA ASP A 25 17.92 -14.41 -6.73
C ASP A 25 17.82 -15.10 -5.36
N CYS A 26 18.53 -16.21 -5.23
CA CYS A 26 18.61 -16.99 -3.98
C CYS A 26 17.23 -17.38 -3.40
N GLY A 27 16.23 -17.63 -4.26
CA GLY A 27 14.85 -17.98 -3.88
C GLY A 27 13.89 -16.80 -3.79
N TYR A 28 14.36 -15.57 -4.02
CA TYR A 28 13.53 -14.37 -4.11
C TYR A 28 13.31 -13.97 -5.56
N PHE A 29 12.06 -13.91 -5.97
CA PHE A 29 11.69 -13.47 -7.32
C PHE A 29 11.55 -11.95 -7.34
N TRP A 30 12.62 -11.21 -7.66
CA TRP A 30 12.62 -9.74 -7.73
C TRP A 30 11.93 -9.26 -8.99
N THR A 31 10.83 -8.53 -8.82
CA THR A 31 9.93 -8.16 -9.91
C THR A 31 10.26 -6.81 -10.49
N ASP A 32 9.99 -6.62 -11.78
CA ASP A 32 9.95 -5.27 -12.35
C ASP A 32 8.64 -4.57 -11.96
N ALA A 33 8.61 -4.14 -10.70
CA ALA A 33 7.58 -3.32 -10.08
C ALA A 33 8.16 -1.95 -9.72
N CYS A 34 7.35 -0.91 -9.89
CA CYS A 34 7.71 0.47 -9.59
C CYS A 34 6.49 1.20 -9.05
N ILE A 35 6.68 2.02 -8.02
CA ILE A 35 5.66 2.96 -7.55
C ILE A 35 6.17 4.38 -7.77
N SER A 36 5.29 5.27 -8.23
CA SER A 36 5.54 6.71 -8.19
C SER A 36 4.38 7.46 -7.56
N VAL A 37 4.73 8.55 -6.89
CA VAL A 37 3.79 9.46 -6.23
C VAL A 37 4.17 10.88 -6.58
N GLU A 38 3.23 11.59 -7.20
CA GLU A 38 3.44 12.96 -7.65
C GLU A 38 2.29 13.88 -7.22
N ASN A 39 2.64 15.04 -6.70
CA ASN A 39 1.75 16.18 -6.53
C ASN A 39 2.53 17.48 -6.71
N ARG A 40 1.90 18.61 -6.45
CA ARG A 40 2.50 19.95 -6.60
C ARG A 40 3.82 20.15 -5.82
N TYR A 41 4.02 19.44 -4.72
CA TYR A 41 5.13 19.64 -3.79
C TYR A 41 6.07 18.44 -3.69
N PHE A 42 5.69 17.31 -4.26
CA PHE A 42 6.38 16.05 -4.06
C PHE A 42 6.38 15.25 -5.36
N ASN A 43 7.54 14.74 -5.74
CA ASN A 43 7.70 13.83 -6.87
C ASN A 43 8.69 12.76 -6.44
N TYR A 44 8.20 11.53 -6.34
CA TYR A 44 8.95 10.38 -5.86
C TYR A 44 8.67 9.19 -6.76
N GLN A 45 9.71 8.40 -7.00
CA GLN A 45 9.62 7.15 -7.72
C GLN A 45 10.60 6.16 -7.09
N THR A 46 10.14 4.93 -6.87
CA THR A 46 11.01 3.83 -6.45
C THR A 46 11.90 3.38 -7.61
N GLY A 47 13.00 2.69 -7.31
CA GLY A 47 13.69 1.91 -8.34
C GLY A 47 12.79 0.79 -8.89
N SER A 48 13.15 0.24 -10.05
CA SER A 48 12.70 -1.10 -10.43
C SER A 48 13.24 -2.12 -9.43
N GLN A 49 12.56 -3.25 -9.24
CA GLN A 49 13.06 -4.35 -8.40
C GLN A 49 13.14 -4.06 -6.90
N PHE A 50 12.31 -3.15 -6.38
CA PHE A 50 12.22 -2.90 -4.94
C PHE A 50 11.24 -3.83 -4.20
N LEU A 51 10.45 -4.63 -4.94
CA LEU A 51 9.55 -5.65 -4.38
C LEU A 51 9.77 -7.00 -5.05
N THR A 52 9.72 -8.04 -4.25
CA THR A 52 9.63 -9.42 -4.71
C THR A 52 8.19 -9.78 -5.07
N PHE A 53 8.02 -10.83 -5.88
CA PHE A 53 6.71 -11.34 -6.25
C PHE A 53 5.93 -11.84 -5.02
N ALA A 54 6.61 -12.43 -4.04
CA ALA A 54 6.01 -12.87 -2.80
C ALA A 54 5.50 -11.67 -1.98
N GLU A 55 6.23 -10.55 -1.94
CA GLU A 55 5.77 -9.33 -1.27
C GLU A 55 4.56 -8.71 -1.99
N LEU A 56 4.53 -8.71 -3.33
CA LEU A 56 3.32 -8.31 -4.08
C LEU A 56 2.11 -9.17 -3.73
N GLN A 57 2.30 -10.49 -3.58
CA GLN A 57 1.25 -11.40 -3.12
C GLN A 57 0.82 -11.08 -1.69
N GLU A 58 1.76 -10.84 -0.77
CA GLU A 58 1.45 -10.47 0.60
C GLU A 58 0.67 -9.14 0.69
N ILE A 59 1.05 -8.14 -0.10
CA ILE A 59 0.33 -6.86 -0.19
C ILE A 59 -1.11 -7.12 -0.66
N CYS A 60 -1.27 -7.86 -1.75
CA CYS A 60 -2.58 -8.16 -2.32
C CYS A 60 -3.48 -8.92 -1.33
N GLU A 61 -2.95 -9.97 -0.70
CA GLU A 61 -3.66 -10.77 0.29
C GLU A 61 -4.02 -9.94 1.54
N SER A 62 -3.10 -9.13 2.03
CA SER A 62 -3.31 -8.35 3.25
C SER A 62 -4.34 -7.22 3.03
N LEU A 63 -4.29 -6.53 1.89
CA LEU A 63 -5.31 -5.56 1.52
C LEU A 63 -6.67 -6.22 1.27
N THR A 64 -6.69 -7.41 0.67
CA THR A 64 -7.93 -8.20 0.49
C THR A 64 -8.52 -8.60 1.84
N LYS A 65 -7.70 -9.11 2.77
CA LYS A 65 -8.13 -9.42 4.14
C LYS A 65 -8.64 -8.19 4.86
N LEU A 66 -7.97 -7.04 4.69
CA LEU A 66 -8.42 -5.76 5.26
C LEU A 66 -9.83 -5.40 4.76
N LEU A 67 -10.04 -5.38 3.44
CA LEU A 67 -11.34 -5.05 2.84
C LEU A 67 -12.47 -5.95 3.32
N ASN A 68 -12.16 -7.24 3.52
CA ASN A 68 -13.10 -8.28 3.94
C ASN A 68 -13.26 -8.40 5.47
N GLY A 69 -12.63 -7.54 6.26
CA GLY A 69 -12.71 -7.59 7.73
C GLY A 69 -11.94 -8.75 8.38
N GLY A 70 -11.02 -9.37 7.65
CA GLY A 70 -10.11 -10.40 8.16
C GLY A 70 -8.91 -9.86 8.96
N ILE A 71 -8.82 -8.53 9.11
CA ILE A 71 -7.85 -7.84 9.97
C ILE A 71 -8.66 -7.08 11.03
N THR A 72 -8.39 -7.33 12.31
CA THR A 72 -9.10 -6.73 13.45
C THR A 72 -8.24 -5.75 14.25
N GLU A 73 -6.91 -5.79 14.06
CA GLU A 73 -5.96 -4.89 14.71
C GLU A 73 -5.07 -4.22 13.68
N LYS A 74 -4.52 -3.06 14.03
CA LYS A 74 -3.57 -2.34 13.15
C LYS A 74 -2.38 -3.26 12.85
N ARG A 75 -2.05 -3.41 11.57
CA ARG A 75 -0.92 -4.24 11.11
C ARG A 75 0.05 -3.41 10.30
N HIS A 76 1.34 -3.68 10.49
CA HIS A 76 2.42 -3.10 9.70
C HIS A 76 2.96 -4.19 8.78
N LEU A 77 3.08 -3.87 7.48
CA LEU A 77 3.81 -4.67 6.52
C LEU A 77 5.15 -3.98 6.26
N GLU A 78 6.22 -4.73 6.43
CA GLU A 78 7.60 -4.32 6.20
C GLU A 78 8.21 -5.29 5.19
N PHE A 79 9.07 -4.77 4.31
CA PHE A 79 9.62 -5.48 3.17
C PHE A 79 11.13 -5.56 3.26
N ILE A 80 11.75 -6.38 2.40
CA ILE A 80 13.21 -6.54 2.34
C ILE A 80 13.86 -5.19 2.05
N GLU A 81 13.37 -4.49 1.03
CA GLU A 81 13.77 -3.11 0.75
C GLU A 81 12.95 -2.14 1.61
N PRO A 82 13.59 -1.21 2.34
CA PRO A 82 12.91 -0.33 3.27
C PRO A 82 12.17 0.84 2.59
N ASN A 83 12.11 0.88 1.25
CA ASN A 83 11.48 1.96 0.50
C ASN A 83 10.00 2.14 0.84
N LEU A 84 9.32 1.08 1.24
CA LEU A 84 7.88 1.07 1.49
C LEU A 84 7.57 0.37 2.81
N GLN A 85 6.69 0.98 3.59
CA GLN A 85 5.96 0.33 4.68
C GLN A 85 4.47 0.55 4.45
N ILE A 86 3.66 -0.48 4.67
CA ILE A 86 2.20 -0.35 4.58
C ILE A 86 1.59 -0.54 5.95
N ILE A 87 0.83 0.45 6.41
CA ILE A 87 0.04 0.34 7.64
C ILE A 87 -1.40 0.04 7.25
N LEU A 88 -1.96 -1.02 7.81
CA LEU A 88 -3.34 -1.46 7.58
C LEU A 88 -4.17 -1.06 8.78
N ASN A 89 -5.15 -0.18 8.56
CA ASN A 89 -6.05 0.31 9.59
C ASN A 89 -7.43 -0.36 9.40
N PRO A 90 -7.78 -1.36 10.22
CA PRO A 90 -9.07 -2.05 10.12
C PRO A 90 -10.22 -1.14 10.53
N LYS A 91 -11.44 -1.59 10.24
CA LYS A 91 -12.66 -0.95 10.75
C LYS A 91 -12.57 -0.84 12.27
N TYR A 92 -12.99 0.32 12.78
CA TYR A 92 -12.89 0.61 14.20
C TYR A 92 -14.16 1.30 14.69
N ASP A 93 -14.66 0.87 15.85
CA ASP A 93 -15.78 1.51 16.53
C ASP A 93 -15.26 2.54 17.53
N LEU A 94 -15.54 3.81 17.23
CA LEU A 94 -15.13 4.96 18.05
C LEU A 94 -15.70 4.93 19.46
N LYS A 95 -16.81 4.20 19.71
CA LYS A 95 -17.38 4.05 21.07
C LYS A 95 -16.45 3.27 22.00
N ASN A 96 -15.56 2.46 21.45
CA ASN A 96 -14.58 1.71 22.22
C ASN A 96 -13.30 2.52 22.49
N ASP A 97 -13.18 3.73 21.94
CA ASP A 97 -12.01 4.60 22.14
C ASP A 97 -12.23 5.52 23.35
N PRO A 98 -11.40 5.41 24.41
CA PRO A 98 -11.51 6.30 25.57
C PRO A 98 -11.23 7.77 25.22
N LYS A 99 -10.67 8.06 24.04
CA LYS A 99 -10.43 9.43 23.57
C LYS A 99 -11.73 10.20 23.29
N TYR A 100 -12.83 9.52 22.94
CA TYR A 100 -14.08 10.19 22.60
C TYR A 100 -15.09 10.09 23.75
N ALA A 101 -15.44 11.24 24.32
CA ALA A 101 -16.52 11.32 25.31
C ALA A 101 -17.93 11.26 24.68
N TYR A 102 -18.04 11.58 23.38
CA TYR A 102 -19.27 11.53 22.61
C TYR A 102 -18.97 11.21 21.14
N VAL A 103 -19.74 10.29 20.57
CA VAL A 103 -19.75 9.97 19.14
C VAL A 103 -21.18 10.14 18.64
N ARG A 104 -21.35 10.87 17.54
CA ARG A 104 -22.67 11.11 16.94
C ARG A 104 -23.25 9.78 16.45
N GLU A 105 -24.52 9.54 16.76
CA GLU A 105 -25.25 8.35 16.29
C GLU A 105 -25.25 8.26 14.76
N GLY A 106 -24.90 7.08 14.23
CA GLY A 106 -24.73 6.82 12.80
C GLY A 106 -23.32 7.10 12.26
N PHE A 107 -22.38 7.57 13.09
CA PHE A 107 -20.99 7.89 12.72
C PHE A 107 -19.96 7.17 13.60
N GLU A 108 -20.35 6.06 14.20
CA GLU A 108 -19.51 5.29 15.13
C GLU A 108 -18.37 4.55 14.46
N ILE A 109 -18.61 4.07 13.24
CA ILE A 109 -17.70 3.15 12.57
C ILE A 109 -16.80 3.93 11.62
N VAL A 110 -15.51 3.93 11.90
CA VAL A 110 -14.48 4.32 10.93
C VAL A 110 -14.28 3.15 9.98
N ASP A 111 -14.34 3.43 8.69
CA ASP A 111 -14.08 2.42 7.66
C ASP A 111 -12.58 2.07 7.57
N VAL A 112 -12.26 1.01 6.83
CA VAL A 112 -10.88 0.59 6.58
C VAL A 112 -10.10 1.65 5.82
N SER A 113 -8.80 1.73 6.12
CA SER A 113 -7.83 2.52 5.35
C SER A 113 -6.47 1.83 5.37
N ALA A 114 -5.60 2.24 4.46
CA ALA A 114 -4.20 1.87 4.45
C ALA A 114 -3.34 3.12 4.32
N GLU A 115 -2.11 3.07 4.82
CA GLU A 115 -1.13 4.13 4.66
C GLU A 115 0.11 3.56 3.99
N PHE A 116 0.43 4.04 2.80
CA PHE A 116 1.66 3.68 2.09
C PHE A 116 2.71 4.72 2.45
N SER A 117 3.68 4.32 3.26
CA SER A 117 4.77 5.17 3.72
C SER A 117 6.03 4.90 2.91
N PHE A 118 6.42 5.89 2.12
CA PHE A 118 7.61 5.86 1.27
C PHE A 118 8.78 6.50 2.00
N TYR A 119 9.78 5.70 2.38
CA TYR A 119 10.98 6.22 3.05
C TYR A 119 11.93 6.84 2.01
N LEU A 120 12.39 8.05 2.33
CA LEU A 120 13.23 8.84 1.43
C LEU A 120 14.69 8.47 1.64
N LEU A 121 15.38 8.19 0.53
CA LEU A 121 16.83 8.06 0.51
C LEU A 121 17.44 9.45 0.40
N LEU A 122 18.02 9.94 1.50
CA LEU A 122 18.59 11.28 1.60
C LEU A 122 20.04 11.19 2.06
N SER A 123 20.95 11.89 1.37
CA SER A 123 22.36 12.08 1.78
C SER A 123 22.99 10.81 2.37
N ASP A 124 23.23 9.84 1.50
CA ASP A 124 23.94 8.57 1.74
C ASP A 124 23.20 7.48 2.53
N GLY A 125 21.89 7.64 2.82
CA GLY A 125 21.14 6.56 3.45
C GLY A 125 19.64 6.80 3.62
N TYR A 126 18.96 5.80 4.18
CA TYR A 126 17.58 5.96 4.62
C TYR A 126 17.56 6.75 5.93
N THR A 127 16.63 7.70 6.01
CA THR A 127 16.33 8.43 7.23
C THR A 127 14.90 8.13 7.67
N ASP A 128 14.48 8.64 8.82
CA ASP A 128 13.06 8.56 9.24
C ASP A 128 12.14 9.49 8.43
N GLU A 129 12.70 10.27 7.48
CA GLU A 129 11.91 11.11 6.59
C GLU A 129 11.15 10.25 5.59
N ARG A 130 9.83 10.44 5.55
CA ARG A 130 8.92 9.67 4.72
C ARG A 130 7.76 10.50 4.20
N TYR A 131 7.26 10.09 3.04
CA TYR A 131 5.98 10.56 2.52
C TYR A 131 4.92 9.48 2.77
N THR A 132 3.85 9.82 3.49
CA THR A 132 2.76 8.88 3.77
C THR A 132 1.55 9.23 2.91
N LEU A 133 1.17 8.29 2.06
CA LEU A 133 -0.01 8.36 1.20
C LEU A 133 -1.16 7.57 1.82
N PRO A 134 -2.24 8.23 2.27
CA PRO A 134 -3.43 7.53 2.74
C PRO A 134 -4.23 6.97 1.56
N LEU A 135 -4.69 5.73 1.69
CA LEU A 135 -5.62 5.07 0.78
C LEU A 135 -6.89 4.70 1.56
N TYR A 136 -8.04 5.06 1.02
CA TYR A 136 -9.34 4.68 1.56
C TYR A 136 -9.89 3.47 0.81
N ARG A 137 -11.04 2.95 1.26
CA ARG A 137 -11.66 1.73 0.71
C ARG A 137 -11.63 1.66 -0.83
N SER A 138 -12.10 2.69 -1.52
CA SER A 138 -12.17 2.71 -2.99
C SER A 138 -10.79 2.57 -3.64
N ASP A 139 -9.78 3.21 -3.04
CA ASP A 139 -8.40 3.19 -3.54
C ASP A 139 -7.78 1.81 -3.32
N ILE A 140 -8.03 1.22 -2.15
CA ILE A 140 -7.59 -0.13 -1.81
C ILE A 140 -8.24 -1.16 -2.74
N GLU A 141 -9.52 -1.00 -3.06
CA GLU A 141 -10.24 -1.88 -4.00
C GLU A 141 -9.62 -1.86 -5.40
N GLU A 142 -9.25 -0.68 -5.92
CA GLU A 142 -8.56 -0.56 -7.21
C GLU A 142 -7.15 -1.18 -7.18
N VAL A 143 -6.39 -0.98 -6.09
CA VAL A 143 -5.07 -1.62 -5.90
C VAL A 143 -5.20 -3.15 -5.86
N VAL A 144 -6.13 -3.68 -5.06
CA VAL A 144 -6.37 -5.12 -4.92
C VAL A 144 -6.82 -5.72 -6.24
N LYS A 145 -7.71 -5.05 -6.97
CA LYS A 145 -8.14 -5.51 -8.30
C LYS A 145 -6.97 -5.59 -9.27
N PHE A 146 -6.16 -4.54 -9.36
CA PHE A 146 -4.97 -4.51 -10.21
C PHE A 146 -3.99 -5.63 -9.87
N LEU A 147 -3.63 -5.78 -8.59
CA LEU A 147 -2.69 -6.81 -8.15
C LEU A 147 -3.22 -8.22 -8.41
N ASN A 148 -4.50 -8.49 -8.11
CA ASN A 148 -5.10 -9.80 -8.37
C ASN A 148 -5.07 -10.17 -9.86
N GLU A 149 -5.51 -9.26 -10.74
CA GLU A 149 -5.50 -9.49 -12.19
C GLU A 149 -4.08 -9.79 -12.70
N LYS A 150 -3.10 -9.04 -12.19
CA LYS A 150 -1.71 -9.14 -12.64
C LYS A 150 -0.98 -10.36 -12.08
N ILE A 151 -1.09 -10.63 -10.78
CA ILE A 151 -0.48 -11.81 -10.15
C ILE A 151 -1.03 -13.09 -10.80
N ALA A 152 -2.34 -13.16 -11.05
CA ALA A 152 -2.96 -14.31 -11.72
C ALA A 152 -2.46 -14.52 -13.16
N SER A 153 -1.95 -13.47 -13.83
CA SER A 153 -1.37 -13.60 -15.17
C SER A 153 0.02 -14.25 -15.20
N PHE A 154 0.63 -14.46 -14.03
CA PHE A 154 1.96 -15.08 -13.86
C PHE A 154 1.93 -16.41 -13.10
N ALA A 155 0.73 -16.88 -12.73
CA ALA A 155 0.48 -18.18 -12.11
C ALA A 155 0.30 -19.27 -13.18
#